data_AF-A0A929V4G1-F1
#
_entry.id   AF-A0A929V4G1-F1
#
_cell.length_a   1.000
_cell.length_b   1.000
_cell.length_c   1.000
_cell.angle_alpha   90.00
_cell.angle_beta   90.00
_cell.angle_gamma   90.00
#
_symmetry.space_group_name_H-M   'P 1'
#
loop_
_entity.id
_entity.type
_entity.pdbx_description
1 polymer ?
#
loop_
_entity_poly.entity_id
_entity_poly.type
_entity_poly.pdbx_seq_one_letter_code
_entity_poly.pdbx_strand_id
1 'polypeptide(L)'
;MKIYLIRHGESLANLGLVSADFSMDNQNSLSQKGENQIRAIIPAFQNCNIVRIFSSPMKRAVKSAEILQSGLTNKPKIILDNRLK
;
A
#
# COMPACT_ATOMS: atom_id res chain seq x y z
N MET A 1 20.35 -9.03 1.41
CA MET A 1 19.09 -8.44 0.86
C MET A 1 18.13 -8.20 2.02
N LYS A 2 17.46 -7.04 2.11
CA LYS A 2 16.44 -6.76 3.13
C LYS A 2 15.06 -6.72 2.47
N ILE A 3 14.07 -7.34 3.10
CA ILE A 3 12.67 -7.34 2.65
C ILE A 3 11.84 -6.73 3.76
N TYR A 4 10.98 -5.78 3.41
CA TYR A 4 10.01 -5.18 4.32
C TYR A 4 8.62 -5.59 3.85
N LEU A 5 7.85 -6.20 4.76
CA LEU A 5 6.47 -6.60 4.50
C LEU A 5 5.55 -5.60 5.19
N ILE A 6 4.71 -4.93 4.39
CA ILE A 6 3.77 -3.93 4.87
C ILE A 6 2.38 -4.38 4.43
N ARG A 7 1.47 -4.56 5.39
CA ARG A 7 0.05 -4.73 5.08
C ARG A 7 -0.50 -3.39 4.60
N HIS A 8 -1.42 -3.41 3.63
CA HIS A 8 -2.14 -2.22 3.22
C HIS A 8 -2.79 -1.50 4.42
N GLY A 9 -2.96 -0.18 4.31
CA GLY A 9 -3.69 0.59 5.32
C GLY A 9 -5.16 0.13 5.45
N GLU A 10 -5.84 0.53 6.52
CA GLU A 10 -7.27 0.26 6.69
C GLU A 10 -8.07 0.66 5.44
N SER A 11 -8.89 -0.27 4.95
CA SER A 11 -9.70 -0.11 3.74
C SER A 11 -11.19 0.07 4.07
N LEU A 12 -11.97 0.53 3.09
CA LEU A 12 -13.42 0.63 3.23
C LEU A 12 -14.07 -0.72 3.55
N ALA A 13 -13.53 -1.84 3.04
CA ALA A 13 -14.02 -3.17 3.39
C ALA A 13 -13.67 -3.56 4.83
N ASN A 14 -12.57 -3.05 5.40
CA ASN A 14 -12.28 -3.27 6.83
C ASN A 14 -13.26 -2.55 7.73
N LEU A 15 -13.89 -1.47 7.24
CA LEU A 15 -14.98 -0.75 7.91
C LEU A 15 -16.36 -1.39 7.64
N GLY A 16 -16.44 -2.44 6.81
CA GLY A 16 -17.71 -3.06 6.41
C GLY A 16 -18.53 -2.24 5.41
N LEU A 17 -17.94 -1.21 4.78
CA LEU A 17 -18.66 -0.31 3.86
C LEU A 17 -18.74 -0.86 2.42
N VAL A 18 -17.83 -1.75 2.05
CA VAL A 18 -17.79 -2.40 0.74
C VAL A 18 -17.29 -3.84 0.89
N SER A 19 -17.47 -4.66 -0.14
CA SER A 19 -16.96 -6.03 -0.15
C SER A 19 -15.42 -6.06 -0.20
N ALA A 20 -14.83 -7.03 0.52
CA ALA A 20 -13.41 -7.34 0.43
C ALA A 20 -13.09 -8.28 -0.75
N ASP A 21 -14.11 -8.74 -1.49
CA ASP A 21 -13.95 -9.65 -2.62
C ASP A 21 -13.09 -9.01 -3.73
N PHE A 22 -12.15 -9.80 -4.24
CA PHE A 22 -11.27 -9.46 -5.35
C PHE A 22 -12.04 -9.03 -6.60
N SER A 23 -13.18 -9.68 -6.88
CA SER A 23 -14.00 -9.35 -8.04
C SER A 23 -14.62 -7.94 -7.95
N MET A 24 -14.77 -7.41 -6.72
CA MET A 24 -15.40 -6.14 -6.40
C MET A 24 -14.41 -5.08 -5.87
N ASP A 25 -13.11 -5.35 -5.89
CA ASP A 25 -12.07 -4.51 -5.28
C ASP A 25 -11.98 -3.09 -5.90
N ASN A 26 -12.63 -2.88 -7.04
CA ASN A 26 -12.77 -1.57 -7.67
C ASN A 26 -13.36 -0.50 -6.75
N GLN A 27 -14.10 -0.88 -5.70
CA GLN A 27 -14.67 0.06 -4.73
C GLN A 27 -13.91 0.07 -3.39
N ASN A 28 -12.93 -0.81 -3.19
CA ASN A 28 -12.27 -1.02 -1.91
C ASN A 28 -10.93 -0.26 -1.80
N SER A 29 -11.05 1.07 -1.75
CA SER A 29 -9.91 1.96 -1.48
C SER A 29 -9.57 2.03 0.01
N LEU A 30 -8.50 2.77 0.35
CA LEU A 30 -8.15 3.10 1.73
C LEU A 30 -9.19 4.03 2.36
N SER A 31 -9.42 3.88 3.66
CA SER A 31 -10.06 4.90 4.49
C SER A 31 -9.07 6.06 4.74
N GLN A 32 -9.56 7.21 5.19
CA GLN A 32 -8.68 8.33 5.60
C GLN A 32 -7.68 7.89 6.69
N LYS A 33 -8.13 7.06 7.63
CA LYS A 33 -7.28 6.46 8.66
C LYS A 33 -6.24 5.53 8.05
N GLY A 34 -6.62 4.72 7.07
CA GLY A 34 -5.70 3.86 6.33
C GLY A 34 -4.59 4.63 5.61
N GLU A 35 -4.92 5.74 4.97
CA GLU A 35 -3.90 6.60 4.38
C GLU A 35 -2.95 7.18 5.44
N ASN A 36 -3.49 7.63 6.58
CA ASN A 36 -2.70 8.17 7.68
C ASN A 36 -1.78 7.12 8.32
N GLN A 37 -2.20 5.85 8.39
CA GLN A 37 -1.36 4.74 8.84
C GLN A 37 -0.12 4.58 7.94
N ILE A 38 -0.29 4.65 6.62
CA ILE A 38 0.85 4.57 5.69
C ILE A 38 1.74 5.81 5.81
N ARG A 39 1.15 7.01 5.93
CA ARG A 39 1.93 8.24 6.16
C ARG A 39 2.78 8.16 7.43
N ALA A 40 2.22 7.60 8.50
CA ALA A 40 2.90 7.50 9.80
C ALA A 40 4.14 6.61 9.77
N ILE A 41 4.23 5.63 8.86
CA ILE A 41 5.40 4.74 8.78
C ILE A 41 6.51 5.28 7.87
N ILE A 42 6.24 6.27 7.00
CA ILE A 42 7.23 6.84 6.06
C ILE A 42 8.56 7.22 6.73
N PRO A 43 8.59 7.89 7.91
CA PRO A 43 9.85 8.25 8.57
C PRO A 43 10.78 7.07 8.83
N ALA A 44 10.23 5.88 9.12
CA ALA A 44 11.03 4.67 9.35
C ALA A 44 11.74 4.18 8.08
N PHE A 45 11.28 4.60 6.89
CA PHE A 45 11.82 4.21 5.59
C PHE A 45 12.70 5.29 4.94
N GLN A 46 12.77 6.51 5.49
CA GLN A 46 13.56 7.61 4.90
C GLN A 46 15.06 7.28 4.76
N ASN A 47 15.61 6.57 5.75
CA ASN A 47 17.01 6.15 5.75
C ASN A 47 17.21 4.73 5.17
N CYS A 48 16.13 4.10 4.67
CA CYS A 48 16.22 2.82 4.00
C CYS A 48 16.45 3.05 2.50
N ASN A 49 17.47 2.41 1.93
CA ASN A 49 17.67 2.38 0.48
C ASN A 49 16.66 1.43 -0.19
N ILE A 50 15.37 1.83 -0.21
CA ILE A 50 14.30 1.06 -0.84
C ILE A 50 14.44 1.20 -2.35
N VAL A 51 14.98 0.18 -3.01
CA VAL A 51 15.26 0.20 -4.46
C VAL A 51 14.05 -0.19 -5.32
N ARG A 52 13.04 -0.85 -4.73
CA ARG A 52 11.88 -1.39 -5.44
C ARG A 52 10.71 -1.60 -4.49
N ILE A 53 9.49 -1.36 -4.97
CA ILE A 53 8.26 -1.68 -4.24
C ILE A 53 7.47 -2.69 -5.07
N PHE A 54 7.02 -3.77 -4.44
CA PHE A 54 6.07 -4.71 -5.03
C PHE A 54 4.74 -4.55 -4.32
N SER A 55 3.64 -4.61 -5.08
CA SER A 55 2.29 -4.53 -4.54
C SER A 55 1.38 -5.51 -5.24
N SER A 56 0.35 -5.97 -4.54
CA SER A 56 -0.76 -6.66 -5.19
C SER A 56 -1.50 -5.67 -6.10
N PRO A 57 -2.21 -6.15 -7.13
CA PRO A 57 -2.99 -5.27 -8.00
C PRO A 57 -4.25 -4.68 -7.32
N MET A 58 -4.46 -4.93 -6.03
CA MET A 58 -5.64 -4.47 -5.31
C MET A 58 -5.55 -2.97 -4.99
N LYS A 59 -6.64 -2.22 -5.16
CA LYS A 59 -6.67 -0.76 -5.03
C LYS A 59 -6.10 -0.28 -3.70
N ARG A 60 -6.49 -0.90 -2.58
CA ARG A 60 -5.96 -0.58 -1.24
C ARG A 60 -4.44 -0.81 -1.11
N ALA A 61 -3.91 -1.86 -1.74
CA ALA A 61 -2.48 -2.18 -1.70
C ALA A 61 -1.68 -1.25 -2.62
N VAL A 62 -2.17 -1.00 -3.83
CA VAL A 62 -1.60 -0.03 -4.77
C VAL A 62 -1.56 1.36 -4.13
N LYS A 63 -2.68 1.82 -3.56
CA LYS A 63 -2.76 3.13 -2.91
C LYS A 63 -1.81 3.26 -1.71
N SER A 64 -1.66 2.18 -0.93
CA SER A 64 -0.67 2.15 0.16
C SER A 64 0.76 2.27 -0.37
N ALA A 65 1.09 1.54 -1.43
CA ALA A 65 2.39 1.61 -2.08
C ALA A 65 2.69 3.01 -2.64
N GLU A 66 1.70 3.67 -3.26
CA GLU A 66 1.81 5.03 -3.78
C GLU A 66 2.06 6.07 -2.68
N ILE A 67 1.32 5.99 -1.56
CA ILE A 67 1.50 6.90 -0.43
C ILE A 67 2.90 6.72 0.16
N LEU A 68 3.34 5.47 0.37
CA LEU A 68 4.70 5.21 0.84
C LEU A 68 5.74 5.78 -0.13
N GLN A 69 5.63 5.45 -1.43
CA GLN A 69 6.54 5.94 -2.47
C GLN A 69 6.64 7.46 -2.51
N SER A 70 5.52 8.18 -2.32
CA SER A 70 5.51 9.64 -2.33
C SER A 70 6.36 10.28 -1.24
N GLY A 71 6.58 9.56 -0.12
CA GLY A 71 7.41 10.00 0.99
C GLY A 71 8.88 9.57 0.91
N LEU A 72 9.26 8.79 -0.11
CA LEU A 72 10.63 8.31 -0.30
C LEU A 72 11.38 9.19 -1.29
N THR A 73 12.61 9.58 -0.94
CA THR A 73 13.45 10.49 -1.73
C THR A 73 13.73 9.96 -3.14
N ASN A 74 13.97 8.66 -3.29
CA ASN A 74 14.34 8.02 -4.55
C ASN A 74 13.15 7.52 -5.39
N LYS A 75 11.90 7.70 -4.90
CA LYS A 75 10.65 7.31 -5.58
C LYS A 75 10.76 5.96 -6.33
N PRO A 76 11.06 4.86 -5.64
CA PRO A 76 11.36 3.58 -6.29
C PRO A 76 10.16 3.06 -7.07
N LYS A 77 10.39 2.46 -8.24
CA LYS A 77 9.31 1.94 -9.10
C LYS A 77 8.43 0.96 -8.33
N ILE A 78 7.11 1.18 -8.41
CA ILE A 78 6.09 0.23 -7.97
C ILE A 78 5.89 -0.81 -9.09
N ILE A 79 5.97 -2.08 -8.74
CA ILE A 79 5.72 -3.21 -9.63
C ILE A 79 4.50 -3.96 -9.10
N LEU A 80 3.48 -4.07 -9.94
CA LEU A 80 2.30 -4.86 -9.63
C LEU A 80 2.60 -6.34 -9.88
N ASP A 81 2.30 -7.18 -8.90
CA ASP A 81 2.48 -8.62 -8.99
C ASP A 81 1.18 -9.33 -8.62
N ASN A 82 0.59 -10.01 -9.60
CA ASN A 82 -0.68 -10.73 -9.44
C ASN A 82 -0.60 -11.89 -8.44
N ARG A 83 0.61 -12.34 -8.07
CA ARG A 83 0.84 -13.42 -7.08
C ARG A 83 0.76 -12.91 -5.63
N LEU A 84 0.69 -11.60 -5.42
CA LEU A 84 0.57 -10.96 -4.10
C LEU A 84 -0.89 -10.67 -3.70
N LYS A 85 -1.87 -11.17 -4.47
CA LYS A 85 -3.30 -11.03 -4.18
C LYS A 85 -3.65 -11.69 -2.85
#